data_AF-A0A661SVL6-F1
#
_entry.id   AF-A0A661SVL6-F1
#
_cell.length_a   1.000
_cell.length_b   1.000
_cell.length_c   1.000
_cell.angle_alpha   90.00
_cell.angle_beta   90.00
_cell.angle_gamma   90.00
#
_symmetry.space_group_name_H-M   'P 1'
#
loop_
_entity.id
_entity.type
_entity.pdbx_description
1 polymer ?
#
loop_
_entity_poly.entity_id
_entity_poly.type
_entity_poly.pdbx_seq_one_letter_code
_entity_poly.pdbx_strand_id
1 'polypeptide(L)'
;MSSFSRAEVLGGTEDRDRDGMPDWWETRVGSDPARDDSQEDPDGDGLINIDEFRYGAHPFYEDTDEDGLDDGEEVHIHKTNPVIADTDGGGRFDGDEVADGRDPLSPDDDDSAFVTVSIPLHPGWNLISLPIEPSVTSIAEVLEPIFDSYSVIWSYQETKWLMYDAANPRLSDLSRLEAGWGYWVNMKNAATLPVLGSVISHPIPLENGWNLVGYNSQHSQNVTSALSSLNGKYVSVWTFVDGGWKVYDPENPKFSDLMTLDPDYGYWINAREACAWGLP
;
A
#
# COMPACT_ATOMS: atom_id res chain seq x y z
N MET A 1 23.46 36.20 43.41
CA MET A 1 23.30 34.83 42.88
C MET A 1 21.95 34.78 42.20
N SER A 2 21.77 34.74 40.89
CA SER A 2 22.71 34.68 39.76
C SER A 2 22.19 35.60 38.66
N SER A 3 23.12 36.35 38.08
CA SER A 3 22.98 37.05 36.81
C SER A 3 22.90 36.03 35.69
N PHE A 4 21.88 36.12 34.83
CA PHE A 4 22.02 35.65 33.45
C PHE A 4 22.33 36.86 32.59
N SER A 5 23.55 36.85 32.04
CA SER A 5 24.10 37.91 31.21
C SER A 5 23.42 37.90 29.84
N ARG A 6 23.01 39.10 29.46
CA ARG A 6 22.63 39.55 28.12
C ARG A 6 23.82 39.44 27.15
N ALA A 7 24.06 38.27 26.57
CA ALA A 7 25.03 38.06 25.48
C ALA A 7 24.83 36.72 24.74
N GLU A 8 23.74 36.57 23.97
CA GLU A 8 23.59 35.54 22.92
C GLU A 8 22.54 36.01 21.88
N VAL A 9 22.65 37.28 21.45
CA VAL A 9 21.81 37.92 20.43
C VAL A 9 22.71 38.59 19.39
N LEU A 10 23.50 37.81 18.66
CA LEU A 10 24.35 38.29 17.56
C LEU A 10 24.38 37.24 16.45
N GLY A 11 23.83 37.55 15.26
CA GLY A 11 23.96 36.72 14.07
C GLY A 11 22.75 36.67 13.11
N GLY A 12 21.69 37.46 13.34
CA GLY A 12 20.40 37.26 12.65
C GLY A 12 20.10 38.13 11.41
N THR A 13 20.97 39.05 10.99
CA THR A 13 20.67 40.00 9.88
C THR A 13 21.91 40.53 9.15
N GLU A 14 23.07 39.90 9.32
CA GLU A 14 24.26 40.30 8.54
C GLU A 14 24.15 39.64 7.16
N ASP A 15 24.26 40.49 6.13
CA ASP A 15 24.25 40.20 4.70
C ASP A 15 25.25 41.22 4.12
N ARG A 16 26.51 40.78 4.05
CA ARG A 16 27.68 41.66 3.90
C ARG A 16 27.84 42.19 2.48
N ASP A 17 27.55 41.38 1.48
CA ASP A 17 27.55 41.76 0.06
C ASP A 17 26.20 42.31 -0.42
N ARG A 18 25.13 42.11 0.36
CA ARG A 18 23.78 42.64 0.13
C ARG A 18 23.08 41.99 -1.05
N ASP A 19 23.32 40.70 -1.25
CA ASP A 19 22.70 39.93 -2.30
C ASP A 19 21.35 39.30 -1.88
N GLY A 20 21.02 39.42 -0.59
CA GLY A 20 19.77 38.93 -0.02
C GLY A 20 19.89 37.58 0.68
N MET A 21 21.08 36.97 0.68
CA MET A 21 21.40 35.78 1.48
C MET A 21 22.11 36.20 2.78
N PRO A 22 21.73 35.68 3.95
CA PRO A 22 22.42 36.03 5.19
C PRO A 22 23.79 35.34 5.33
N ASP A 23 24.78 36.05 5.88
CA ASP A 23 26.15 35.54 6.11
C ASP A 23 26.17 34.19 6.85
N TRP A 24 25.23 33.98 7.79
CA TRP A 24 25.16 32.74 8.57
C TRP A 24 24.73 31.54 7.73
N TRP A 25 23.88 31.75 6.72
CA TRP A 25 23.42 30.70 5.83
C TRP A 25 24.53 30.38 4.83
N GLU A 26 25.13 31.39 4.21
CA GLU A 26 26.26 31.23 3.30
C GLU A 26 27.41 30.47 3.98
N THR A 27 27.76 30.83 5.22
CA THR A 27 28.76 30.11 6.02
C THR A 27 28.37 28.65 6.30
N ARG A 28 27.07 28.35 6.42
CA ARG A 28 26.57 27.00 6.72
C ARG A 28 26.67 26.10 5.49
N VAL A 29 26.26 26.59 4.33
CA VAL A 29 26.30 25.84 3.06
C VAL A 29 27.70 25.83 2.44
N GLY A 30 28.62 26.67 2.94
CA GLY A 30 30.01 26.71 2.49
C GLY A 30 30.28 27.70 1.36
N SER A 31 29.37 28.65 1.12
CA SER A 31 29.58 29.79 0.22
C SER A 31 30.44 30.89 0.87
N ASP A 32 30.83 31.92 0.12
CA ASP A 32 31.63 33.06 0.58
C ASP A 32 30.74 34.27 0.95
N PRO A 33 30.57 34.60 2.26
CA PRO A 33 29.71 35.69 2.73
C PRO A 33 30.16 37.11 2.37
N ALA A 34 30.98 37.30 1.35
CA ALA A 34 31.48 38.59 0.91
C ALA A 34 31.38 38.74 -0.61
N ARG A 35 30.78 37.78 -1.29
CA ARG A 35 30.66 37.70 -2.74
C ARG A 35 29.21 37.46 -3.09
N ASP A 36 28.60 38.45 -3.75
CA ASP A 36 27.29 38.33 -4.38
C ASP A 36 27.30 37.17 -5.39
N ASP A 37 26.73 36.04 -4.95
CA ASP A 37 26.52 34.83 -5.74
C ASP A 37 25.09 34.31 -5.66
N SER A 38 24.18 35.14 -5.15
CA SER A 38 22.73 34.95 -5.17
C SER A 38 22.14 34.41 -6.49
N GLN A 39 22.75 34.76 -7.62
CA GLN A 39 22.29 34.39 -8.97
C GLN A 39 23.10 33.26 -9.62
N GLU A 40 24.04 32.66 -8.88
CA GLU A 40 24.78 31.47 -9.33
C GLU A 40 23.99 30.19 -9.05
N ASP A 41 24.37 29.13 -9.76
CA ASP A 41 23.77 27.78 -9.76
C ASP A 41 24.96 26.79 -9.78
N PRO A 42 25.57 26.49 -8.62
CA PRO A 42 26.86 25.81 -8.55
C PRO A 42 26.82 24.32 -8.87
N ASP A 43 25.71 23.64 -8.56
CA ASP A 43 25.44 22.24 -8.87
C ASP A 43 24.78 22.05 -10.24
N GLY A 44 24.07 23.05 -10.76
CA GLY A 44 23.59 23.07 -12.14
C GLY A 44 22.24 22.38 -12.34
N ASP A 45 21.45 22.29 -11.28
CA ASP A 45 20.13 21.66 -11.23
C ASP A 45 19.01 22.63 -11.73
N GLY A 46 19.34 23.92 -11.82
CA GLY A 46 18.46 24.98 -12.27
C GLY A 46 17.78 25.79 -11.17
N LEU A 47 18.16 25.61 -9.89
CA LEU A 47 17.75 26.42 -8.74
C LEU A 47 18.91 27.29 -8.25
N ILE A 48 18.76 28.62 -8.33
CA ILE A 48 19.84 29.56 -7.97
C ILE A 48 19.97 29.72 -6.45
N ASN A 49 21.17 30.08 -5.97
CA ASN A 49 21.49 30.23 -4.54
C ASN A 49 20.46 31.01 -3.71
N ILE A 50 19.90 32.10 -4.24
CA ILE A 50 18.89 32.88 -3.50
C ILE A 50 17.55 32.15 -3.34
N ASP A 51 17.20 31.27 -4.28
CA ASP A 51 15.99 30.44 -4.22
C ASP A 51 16.25 29.17 -3.41
N GLU A 52 17.43 28.56 -3.51
CA GLU A 52 17.96 27.55 -2.59
C GLU A 52 17.76 27.97 -1.13
N PHE A 53 18.23 29.17 -0.78
CA PHE A 53 18.03 29.74 0.56
C PHE A 53 16.55 29.87 0.96
N ARG A 54 15.67 30.20 0.02
CA ARG A 54 14.23 30.41 0.29
C ARG A 54 13.46 29.12 0.50
N TYR A 55 13.81 28.06 -0.25
CA TYR A 55 13.20 26.74 -0.13
C TYR A 55 13.89 25.87 0.94
N GLY A 56 15.10 26.25 1.35
CA GLY A 56 15.88 25.54 2.37
C GLY A 56 16.74 24.42 1.81
N ALA A 57 16.80 24.30 0.48
CA ALA A 57 17.66 23.41 -0.27
C ALA A 57 19.15 23.78 -0.12
N HIS A 58 20.04 22.95 -0.65
CA HIS A 58 21.48 23.10 -0.55
C HIS A 58 22.15 23.42 -1.90
N PRO A 59 22.82 24.58 -2.07
CA PRO A 59 23.34 25.11 -3.36
C PRO A 59 24.54 24.35 -3.96
N PHE A 60 24.83 23.15 -3.48
CA PHE A 60 25.92 22.31 -3.98
C PHE A 60 25.49 20.84 -4.10
N TYR A 61 24.19 20.54 -3.95
CA TYR A 61 23.59 19.22 -4.06
C TYR A 61 22.42 19.33 -5.02
N GLU A 62 22.50 18.64 -6.16
CA GLU A 62 21.45 18.68 -7.19
C GLU A 62 20.09 18.20 -6.66
N ASP A 63 20.09 17.30 -5.68
CA ASP A 63 18.93 16.70 -5.01
C ASP A 63 19.21 16.72 -3.50
N THR A 64 18.55 17.61 -2.76
CA THR A 64 18.88 17.89 -1.35
C THR A 64 18.34 16.83 -0.38
N ASP A 65 17.22 16.18 -0.68
CA ASP A 65 16.61 15.16 0.19
C ASP A 65 16.77 13.71 -0.29
N GLU A 66 17.48 13.52 -1.40
CA GLU A 66 17.90 12.25 -2.00
C GLU A 66 16.73 11.36 -2.44
N ASP A 67 15.66 11.97 -2.95
CA ASP A 67 14.43 11.27 -3.37
C ASP A 67 14.39 10.89 -4.85
N GLY A 68 15.32 11.44 -5.65
CA GLY A 68 15.45 11.18 -7.08
C GLY A 68 14.91 12.28 -8.01
N LEU A 69 14.44 13.41 -7.48
CA LEU A 69 14.24 14.66 -8.23
C LEU A 69 15.29 15.70 -7.84
N ASP A 70 15.73 16.46 -8.83
CA ASP A 70 16.62 17.58 -8.57
C ASP A 70 15.82 18.78 -7.99
N ASP A 71 16.39 19.58 -7.08
CA ASP A 71 15.68 20.64 -6.33
C ASP A 71 15.01 21.65 -7.28
N GLY A 72 15.68 21.96 -8.39
CA GLY A 72 15.18 22.76 -9.49
C GLY A 72 13.97 22.17 -10.22
N GLU A 73 13.90 20.84 -10.42
CA GLU A 73 12.74 20.16 -11.00
C GLU A 73 11.55 20.20 -10.03
N GLU A 74 11.79 19.95 -8.76
CA GLU A 74 10.78 20.01 -7.70
C GLU A 74 10.13 21.38 -7.62
N VAL A 75 10.93 22.45 -7.49
CA VAL A 75 10.40 23.82 -7.35
C VAL A 75 9.74 24.30 -8.65
N HIS A 76 10.34 24.04 -9.82
CA HIS A 76 9.89 24.63 -11.07
C HIS A 76 8.83 23.82 -11.83
N ILE A 77 8.87 22.49 -11.74
CA ILE A 77 8.04 21.58 -12.53
C ILE A 77 6.98 20.92 -11.64
N HIS A 78 7.40 20.16 -10.62
CA HIS A 78 6.51 19.27 -9.85
C HIS A 78 5.76 19.96 -8.73
N LYS A 79 6.25 21.12 -8.26
CA LYS A 79 5.71 21.91 -7.14
C LYS A 79 5.76 21.16 -5.81
N THR A 80 6.72 20.26 -5.67
CA THR A 80 7.09 19.56 -4.43
C THR A 80 8.06 20.41 -3.60
N ASN A 81 8.53 19.90 -2.47
CA ASN A 81 9.38 20.61 -1.54
C ASN A 81 10.77 19.96 -1.47
N PRO A 82 11.85 20.67 -1.89
CA PRO A 82 13.19 20.10 -2.08
C PRO A 82 13.97 19.74 -0.81
N VAL A 83 13.28 19.62 0.32
CA VAL A 83 13.86 19.18 1.59
C VAL A 83 12.98 18.15 2.29
N ILE A 84 11.98 17.62 1.59
CA ILE A 84 11.04 16.61 2.05
C ILE A 84 10.83 15.60 0.92
N ALA A 85 11.54 14.46 1.03
CA ALA A 85 11.50 13.36 0.07
C ALA A 85 10.12 12.75 -0.22
N ASP A 86 9.05 13.15 0.48
CA ASP A 86 7.66 12.70 0.34
C ASP A 86 6.80 13.92 0.71
N THR A 87 6.52 14.78 -0.28
CA THR A 87 5.95 16.11 -0.04
C THR A 87 4.53 16.03 0.52
N ASP A 88 3.75 15.06 0.06
CA ASP A 88 2.33 14.95 0.41
C ASP A 88 2.05 14.01 1.59
N GLY A 89 3.05 13.22 2.00
CA GLY A 89 3.02 12.30 3.12
C GLY A 89 2.25 11.01 2.85
N GLY A 90 2.05 10.63 1.59
CA GLY A 90 1.35 9.41 1.17
C GLY A 90 2.20 8.14 1.32
N GLY A 91 3.51 8.29 1.56
CA GLY A 91 4.44 7.22 1.89
C GLY A 91 5.26 6.72 0.71
N ARG A 92 5.24 7.44 -0.41
CA ARG A 92 6.13 7.25 -1.55
C ARG A 92 6.97 8.51 -1.76
N PHE A 93 8.14 8.36 -2.39
CA PHE A 93 8.99 9.51 -2.65
C PHE A 93 8.58 10.24 -3.93
N ASP A 94 8.70 11.56 -3.96
CA ASP A 94 8.20 12.39 -5.06
C ASP A 94 8.86 11.97 -6.39
N GLY A 95 10.16 11.69 -6.39
CA GLY A 95 10.88 11.19 -7.57
C GLY A 95 10.44 9.83 -8.07
N ASP A 96 10.12 8.92 -7.15
CA ASP A 96 9.54 7.62 -7.48
C ASP A 96 8.15 7.79 -8.14
N GLU A 97 7.35 8.73 -7.64
CA GLU A 97 6.02 9.06 -8.16
C GLU A 97 6.06 9.64 -9.56
N VAL A 98 6.94 10.61 -9.78
CA VAL A 98 7.17 11.18 -11.11
C VAL A 98 7.64 10.13 -12.11
N ALA A 99 8.57 9.24 -11.71
CA ALA A 99 9.07 8.16 -12.56
C ALA A 99 7.97 7.17 -12.98
N ASP A 100 7.00 6.93 -12.10
CA ASP A 100 5.86 6.04 -12.36
C ASP A 100 4.63 6.78 -12.96
N GLY A 101 4.70 8.10 -13.13
CA GLY A 101 3.65 8.92 -13.71
C GLY A 101 2.45 9.19 -12.78
N ARG A 102 2.70 9.23 -11.47
CA ARG A 102 1.76 9.61 -10.39
C ARG A 102 1.89 11.10 -10.06
N ASP A 103 1.02 11.60 -9.19
CA ASP A 103 0.99 13.01 -8.78
C ASP A 103 1.63 13.16 -7.37
N PRO A 104 2.86 13.69 -7.24
CA PRO A 104 3.59 13.79 -5.95
C PRO A 104 3.00 14.82 -4.95
N LEU A 105 1.77 15.27 -5.22
CA LEU A 105 0.98 16.17 -4.38
C LEU A 105 -0.37 15.54 -4.01
N SER A 106 -0.56 14.25 -4.30
CA SER A 106 -1.77 13.48 -4.10
C SER A 106 -1.49 12.20 -3.29
N PRO A 107 -1.62 12.24 -1.94
CA PRO A 107 -1.28 11.12 -1.05
C PRO A 107 -2.20 9.89 -1.23
N ASP A 108 -3.24 10.04 -2.05
CA ASP A 108 -4.20 9.00 -2.41
C ASP A 108 -3.68 8.10 -3.56
N ASP A 109 -2.64 8.51 -4.31
CA ASP A 109 -2.13 7.80 -5.48
C ASP A 109 -0.73 7.16 -5.32
N ASP A 110 -0.05 7.31 -4.18
CA ASP A 110 1.23 6.69 -3.78
C ASP A 110 1.27 5.14 -3.72
N ASP A 111 0.13 4.48 -3.97
CA ASP A 111 -0.13 3.07 -3.68
C ASP A 111 0.03 2.69 -2.20
N SER A 112 -1.05 3.02 -1.48
CA SER A 112 -1.62 2.32 -0.32
C SER A 112 -0.86 2.41 1.00
N ALA A 113 -1.12 3.51 1.72
CA ALA A 113 -1.04 3.54 3.18
C ALA A 113 -1.49 2.19 3.77
N PHE A 114 -0.63 1.57 4.58
CA PHE A 114 -0.97 0.31 5.22
C PHE A 114 -2.30 0.45 5.98
N VAL A 115 -3.32 -0.26 5.54
CA VAL A 115 -4.62 -0.31 6.22
C VAL A 115 -4.68 -1.54 7.10
N THR A 116 -5.43 -1.43 8.19
CA THR A 116 -5.79 -2.59 9.01
C THR A 116 -7.21 -3.01 8.70
N VAL A 117 -7.37 -4.23 8.16
CA VAL A 117 -8.68 -4.87 8.02
C VAL A 117 -8.91 -5.84 9.17
N SER A 118 -10.16 -5.95 9.62
CA SER A 118 -10.55 -6.84 10.73
C SER A 118 -11.52 -7.89 10.23
N ILE A 119 -11.08 -9.14 10.13
CA ILE A 119 -11.88 -10.25 9.61
C ILE A 119 -12.54 -10.97 10.80
N PRO A 120 -13.87 -10.88 10.98
CA PRO A 120 -14.58 -11.60 12.03
C PRO A 120 -14.65 -13.10 11.69
N LEU A 121 -14.30 -13.95 12.65
CA LEU A 121 -14.29 -15.40 12.50
C LEU A 121 -15.18 -16.06 13.55
N HIS A 122 -16.04 -16.96 13.10
CA HIS A 122 -16.98 -17.70 13.95
C HIS A 122 -16.49 -19.12 14.22
N PRO A 123 -16.92 -19.78 15.32
CA PRO A 123 -16.58 -21.19 15.57
C PRO A 123 -17.02 -22.08 14.41
N GLY A 124 -16.17 -23.04 14.02
CA GLY A 124 -16.38 -23.89 12.85
C GLY A 124 -15.66 -23.38 11.60
N TRP A 125 -16.17 -23.75 10.42
CA TRP A 125 -15.55 -23.41 9.14
C TRP A 125 -15.94 -22.01 8.69
N ASN A 126 -14.95 -21.20 8.36
CA ASN A 126 -15.10 -19.89 7.74
C ASN A 126 -14.41 -19.95 6.37
N LEU A 127 -15.07 -19.46 5.34
CA LEU A 127 -14.48 -19.29 4.01
C LEU A 127 -14.13 -17.82 3.84
N ILE A 128 -12.85 -17.49 3.98
CA ILE A 128 -12.36 -16.12 3.99
C ILE A 128 -11.38 -15.85 2.85
N SER A 129 -11.09 -14.57 2.63
CA SER A 129 -9.91 -14.13 1.89
C SER A 129 -9.33 -12.88 2.53
N LEU A 130 -8.11 -12.52 2.13
CA LEU A 130 -7.48 -11.27 2.55
C LEU A 130 -7.77 -10.20 1.49
N PRO A 131 -8.54 -9.15 1.80
CA PRO A 131 -8.90 -8.12 0.82
C PRO A 131 -7.77 -7.11 0.54
N ILE A 132 -6.64 -7.25 1.25
CA ILE A 132 -5.40 -6.48 1.13
C ILE A 132 -4.21 -7.44 1.08
N GLU A 133 -3.09 -7.02 0.49
CA GLU A 133 -1.84 -7.78 0.56
C GLU A 133 -1.20 -7.58 1.93
N PRO A 134 -1.03 -8.65 2.73
CA PRO A 134 -0.46 -8.53 4.07
C PRO A 134 0.98 -8.03 4.05
N SER A 135 1.32 -7.14 4.99
CA SER A 135 2.71 -6.71 5.25
C SER A 135 3.66 -7.86 5.60
N VAL A 136 3.10 -8.95 6.14
CA VAL A 136 3.77 -10.22 6.41
C VAL A 136 2.89 -11.34 5.87
N THR A 137 3.46 -12.29 5.11
CA THR A 137 2.65 -13.35 4.48
C THR A 137 2.80 -14.71 5.17
N SER A 138 3.75 -14.87 6.10
CA SER A 138 3.90 -16.11 6.87
C SER A 138 2.64 -16.43 7.67
N ILE A 139 2.08 -17.63 7.53
CA ILE A 139 0.87 -18.05 8.28
C ILE A 139 1.02 -17.82 9.78
N ALA A 140 2.19 -18.15 10.33
CA ALA A 140 2.42 -18.06 11.77
C ALA A 140 2.38 -16.61 12.27
N GLU A 141 2.79 -15.65 11.42
CA GLU A 141 2.81 -14.23 11.76
C GLU A 141 1.44 -13.58 11.51
N VAL A 142 0.83 -13.85 10.35
CA VAL A 142 -0.52 -13.34 10.03
C VAL A 142 -1.52 -13.76 11.10
N LEU A 143 -1.46 -15.01 11.57
CA LEU A 143 -2.42 -15.57 12.52
C LEU A 143 -1.95 -15.51 13.98
N GLU A 144 -0.83 -14.86 14.27
CA GLU A 144 -0.35 -14.66 15.63
C GLU A 144 -1.44 -14.06 16.55
N PRO A 145 -2.23 -13.05 16.12
CA PRO A 145 -3.26 -12.46 16.98
C PRO A 145 -4.37 -13.43 17.42
N ILE A 146 -4.53 -14.55 16.71
CA ILE A 146 -5.55 -15.58 16.97
C ILE A 146 -4.95 -16.98 17.13
N PHE A 147 -3.67 -17.08 17.49
CA PHE A 147 -2.87 -18.33 17.45
C PHE A 147 -3.51 -19.52 18.18
N ASP A 148 -4.30 -19.27 19.22
CA ASP A 148 -4.93 -20.31 20.04
C ASP A 148 -6.36 -20.65 19.61
N SER A 149 -6.91 -19.94 18.61
CA SER A 149 -8.34 -19.93 18.30
C SER A 149 -8.71 -20.74 17.05
N TYR A 150 -7.74 -21.18 16.24
CA TYR A 150 -7.95 -22.04 15.07
C TYR A 150 -7.28 -23.42 15.21
N SER A 151 -7.65 -24.36 14.33
CA SER A 151 -7.12 -25.73 14.32
C SER A 151 -6.39 -26.07 13.01
N VAL A 152 -7.06 -25.86 11.87
CA VAL A 152 -6.55 -26.20 10.55
C VAL A 152 -7.01 -25.18 9.52
N ILE A 153 -6.19 -24.97 8.51
CA ILE A 153 -6.46 -24.08 7.38
C ILE A 153 -6.25 -24.86 6.10
N TRP A 154 -7.13 -24.65 5.13
CA TRP A 154 -7.00 -25.21 3.80
C TRP A 154 -7.08 -24.12 2.74
N SER A 155 -6.32 -24.27 1.68
CA SER A 155 -6.45 -23.48 0.46
C SER A 155 -6.30 -24.38 -0.75
N TYR A 156 -6.89 -23.97 -1.87
CA TYR A 156 -6.78 -24.66 -3.14
C TYR A 156 -6.11 -23.72 -4.13
N GLN A 157 -4.81 -23.91 -4.30
CA GLN A 157 -3.93 -23.03 -5.07
C GLN A 157 -3.28 -23.86 -6.15
N GLU A 158 -3.13 -23.31 -7.37
CA GLU A 158 -2.41 -23.99 -8.46
C GLU A 158 -2.87 -25.44 -8.70
N THR A 159 -4.18 -25.70 -8.63
CA THR A 159 -4.80 -27.04 -8.80
C THR A 159 -4.46 -28.08 -7.73
N LYS A 160 -3.91 -27.69 -6.58
CA LYS A 160 -3.61 -28.57 -5.43
C LYS A 160 -4.25 -28.05 -4.14
N TRP A 161 -4.66 -28.98 -3.28
CA TRP A 161 -5.01 -28.66 -1.91
C TRP A 161 -3.75 -28.50 -1.07
N LEU A 162 -3.69 -27.39 -0.35
CA LEU A 162 -2.66 -27.08 0.64
C LEU A 162 -3.34 -26.98 2.00
N MET A 163 -2.61 -27.35 3.05
CA MET A 163 -3.06 -27.43 4.42
C MET A 163 -2.02 -26.81 5.37
N TYR A 164 -2.52 -26.11 6.38
CA TYR A 164 -1.78 -25.79 7.58
C TYR A 164 -2.46 -26.38 8.81
N ASP A 165 -1.77 -27.29 9.52
CA ASP A 165 -2.19 -27.83 10.81
C ASP A 165 -1.45 -27.11 11.94
N ALA A 166 -2.18 -26.35 12.77
CA ALA A 166 -1.60 -25.59 13.88
C ALA A 166 -0.93 -26.48 14.95
N ALA A 167 -1.40 -27.71 15.11
CA ALA A 167 -0.81 -28.67 16.05
C ALA A 167 0.42 -29.38 15.47
N ASN A 168 0.52 -29.48 14.14
CA ASN A 168 1.62 -30.15 13.45
C ASN A 168 2.19 -29.33 12.29
N PRO A 169 2.80 -28.14 12.52
CA PRO A 169 3.25 -27.27 11.43
C PRO A 169 4.29 -27.91 10.49
N ARG A 170 4.98 -28.96 10.93
CA ARG A 170 5.96 -29.71 10.11
C ARG A 170 5.32 -30.59 9.03
N LEU A 171 4.02 -30.86 9.13
CA LEU A 171 3.25 -31.62 8.14
C LEU A 171 2.44 -30.71 7.21
N SER A 172 2.53 -29.39 7.42
CA SER A 172 1.87 -28.37 6.61
C SER A 172 2.65 -28.10 5.33
N ASP A 173 1.93 -27.93 4.23
CA ASP A 173 2.43 -27.48 2.93
C ASP A 173 1.93 -26.09 2.55
N LEU A 174 0.86 -25.61 3.20
CA LEU A 174 0.49 -24.20 3.19
C LEU A 174 1.38 -23.45 4.18
N SER A 175 2.15 -22.47 3.69
CA SER A 175 3.07 -21.67 4.50
C SER A 175 2.74 -20.19 4.55
N ARG A 176 1.90 -19.71 3.62
CA ARG A 176 1.61 -18.29 3.46
C ARG A 176 0.13 -17.99 3.30
N LEU A 177 -0.30 -16.84 3.81
CA LEU A 177 -1.55 -16.18 3.46
C LEU A 177 -1.22 -14.92 2.68
N GLU A 178 -1.75 -14.84 1.47
CA GLU A 178 -1.51 -13.78 0.48
C GLU A 178 -2.88 -13.37 -0.05
N ALA A 179 -2.99 -12.16 -0.59
CA ALA A 179 -4.24 -11.75 -1.21
C ALA A 179 -4.47 -12.50 -2.54
N GLY A 180 -5.71 -12.50 -3.03
CA GLY A 180 -6.11 -13.22 -4.24
C GLY A 180 -6.50 -14.68 -4.04
N TRP A 181 -6.14 -15.30 -2.92
CA TRP A 181 -6.53 -16.67 -2.57
C TRP A 181 -7.69 -16.74 -1.58
N GLY A 182 -8.49 -17.80 -1.69
CA GLY A 182 -9.47 -18.15 -0.67
C GLY A 182 -8.90 -19.16 0.34
N TYR A 183 -9.36 -19.05 1.59
CA TYR A 183 -8.90 -19.87 2.70
C TYR A 183 -10.08 -20.39 3.51
N TRP A 184 -10.07 -21.70 3.76
CA TRP A 184 -10.95 -22.34 4.74
C TRP A 184 -10.25 -22.37 6.09
N VAL A 185 -10.76 -21.64 7.07
CA VAL A 185 -10.22 -21.61 8.44
C VAL A 185 -11.18 -22.30 9.39
N ASN A 186 -10.72 -23.38 10.05
CA ASN A 186 -11.49 -24.04 11.09
C ASN A 186 -11.18 -23.45 12.47
N MET A 187 -12.14 -22.73 13.02
CA MET A 187 -12.03 -22.06 14.31
C MET A 187 -12.56 -22.93 15.45
N LYS A 188 -11.80 -22.97 16.54
CA LYS A 188 -12.22 -23.54 17.84
C LYS A 188 -13.08 -22.55 18.61
N ASN A 189 -12.68 -21.27 18.61
CA ASN A 189 -13.37 -20.17 19.29
C ASN A 189 -13.59 -19.01 18.32
N ALA A 190 -14.58 -18.16 18.59
CA ALA A 190 -14.75 -16.92 17.83
C ALA A 190 -13.56 -15.99 18.08
N ALA A 191 -13.09 -15.31 17.03
CA ALA A 191 -12.02 -14.33 17.12
C ALA A 191 -12.17 -13.30 15.99
N THR A 192 -11.42 -12.20 16.07
CA THR A 192 -11.28 -11.25 14.97
C THR A 192 -9.82 -11.22 14.58
N LEU A 193 -9.53 -11.47 13.30
CA LEU A 193 -8.19 -11.44 12.74
C LEU A 193 -7.89 -10.04 12.20
N PRO A 194 -7.06 -9.23 12.89
CA PRO A 194 -6.54 -7.99 12.30
C PRO A 194 -5.43 -8.32 11.30
N VAL A 195 -5.50 -7.74 10.11
CA VAL A 195 -4.47 -7.88 9.08
C VAL A 195 -4.03 -6.48 8.66
N LEU A 196 -2.74 -6.19 8.82
CA LEU A 196 -2.11 -4.97 8.34
C LEU A 196 -1.49 -5.24 6.97
N GLY A 197 -1.82 -4.43 5.97
CA GLY A 197 -1.40 -4.65 4.60
C GLY A 197 -1.69 -3.47 3.68
N SER A 198 -1.27 -3.57 2.43
CA SER A 198 -1.53 -2.58 1.39
C SER A 198 -2.72 -3.00 0.53
N VAL A 199 -3.50 -2.01 0.06
CA VAL A 199 -4.57 -2.29 -0.90
C VAL A 199 -3.93 -2.78 -2.21
N ILE A 200 -4.57 -3.75 -2.85
CA ILE A 200 -4.11 -4.28 -4.13
C ILE A 200 -5.23 -4.24 -5.16
N SER A 201 -4.86 -3.96 -6.41
CA SER A 201 -5.78 -3.86 -7.56
C SER A 201 -5.41 -4.82 -8.69
N HIS A 202 -4.47 -5.75 -8.45
CA HIS A 202 -4.01 -6.68 -9.47
C HIS A 202 -5.08 -7.71 -9.86
N PRO A 203 -5.23 -8.05 -11.17
CA PRO A 203 -6.15 -9.07 -11.61
C PRO A 203 -5.83 -10.46 -11.03
N ILE A 204 -6.86 -11.23 -10.68
CA ILE A 204 -6.70 -12.58 -10.15
C ILE A 204 -6.70 -13.58 -11.32
N PRO A 205 -5.62 -14.36 -11.55
CA PRO A 205 -5.61 -15.39 -12.56
C PRO A 205 -6.53 -16.54 -12.16
N LEU A 206 -7.35 -17.00 -13.11
CA LEU A 206 -8.23 -18.14 -12.97
C LEU A 206 -7.83 -19.22 -13.98
N GLU A 207 -7.70 -20.44 -13.48
CA GLU A 207 -7.52 -21.65 -14.29
C GLU A 207 -8.87 -22.17 -14.80
N ASN A 208 -8.85 -23.00 -15.83
CA ASN A 208 -10.06 -23.70 -16.27
C ASN A 208 -10.58 -24.63 -15.15
N GLY A 209 -11.86 -24.51 -14.80
CA GLY A 209 -12.51 -25.25 -13.73
C GLY A 209 -12.59 -24.46 -12.42
N TRP A 210 -12.50 -25.16 -11.29
CA TRP A 210 -12.69 -24.58 -9.97
C TRP A 210 -11.45 -23.84 -9.47
N ASN A 211 -11.63 -22.59 -9.05
CA ASN A 211 -10.63 -21.74 -8.44
C ASN A 211 -11.12 -21.28 -7.08
N LEU A 212 -10.28 -21.37 -6.05
CA LEU A 212 -10.56 -20.82 -4.72
C LEU A 212 -9.83 -19.50 -4.55
N VAL A 213 -10.56 -18.39 -4.66
CA VAL A 213 -10.00 -17.04 -4.77
C VAL A 213 -10.59 -16.10 -3.73
N GLY A 214 -9.90 -14.99 -3.51
CA GLY A 214 -10.38 -13.87 -2.71
C GLY A 214 -11.02 -12.78 -3.55
N TYR A 215 -11.79 -11.91 -2.89
CA TYR A 215 -12.24 -10.65 -3.50
C TYR A 215 -11.34 -9.52 -3.00
N ASN A 216 -10.33 -9.14 -3.80
CA ASN A 216 -9.36 -8.11 -3.43
C ASN A 216 -9.92 -6.70 -3.67
N SER A 217 -10.98 -6.35 -2.95
CA SER A 217 -11.55 -5.01 -2.91
C SER A 217 -11.83 -4.65 -1.46
N GLN A 218 -11.87 -3.35 -1.14
CA GLN A 218 -12.27 -2.86 0.18
C GLN A 218 -13.78 -2.60 0.29
N HIS A 219 -14.52 -2.78 -0.80
CA HIS A 219 -15.93 -2.42 -0.88
C HIS A 219 -16.78 -3.55 -1.42
N SER A 220 -17.90 -3.81 -0.76
CA SER A 220 -18.91 -4.73 -1.27
C SER A 220 -19.48 -4.23 -2.59
N GLN A 221 -19.64 -5.13 -3.55
CA GLN A 221 -20.26 -4.81 -4.83
C GLN A 221 -21.30 -5.84 -5.22
N ASN A 222 -22.23 -5.44 -6.09
CA ASN A 222 -23.13 -6.40 -6.70
C ASN A 222 -22.33 -7.43 -7.51
N VAL A 223 -22.70 -8.71 -7.39
CA VAL A 223 -22.02 -9.83 -8.06
C VAL A 223 -21.86 -9.62 -9.57
N THR A 224 -22.84 -9.01 -10.23
CA THR A 224 -22.77 -8.75 -11.68
C THR A 224 -21.76 -7.66 -12.04
N SER A 225 -21.61 -6.65 -11.18
CA SER A 225 -20.63 -5.57 -11.35
C SER A 225 -19.21 -6.09 -11.08
N ALA A 226 -19.05 -6.80 -9.96
CA ALA A 226 -17.76 -7.35 -9.55
C ALA A 226 -17.21 -8.37 -10.57
N LEU A 227 -18.07 -9.17 -11.20
CA LEU A 227 -17.69 -10.19 -12.19
C LEU A 227 -17.77 -9.70 -13.65
N SER A 228 -17.89 -8.39 -13.89
CA SER A 228 -18.09 -7.83 -15.23
C SER A 228 -16.97 -8.20 -16.21
N SER A 229 -15.71 -8.23 -15.76
CA SER A 229 -14.54 -8.63 -16.56
C SER A 229 -14.54 -10.13 -16.93
N LEU A 230 -15.31 -10.94 -16.21
CA LEU A 230 -15.47 -12.39 -16.44
C LEU A 230 -16.74 -12.74 -17.22
N ASN A 231 -17.46 -11.77 -17.78
CA ASN A 231 -18.75 -12.03 -18.44
C ASN A 231 -18.64 -13.13 -19.52
N GLY A 232 -19.44 -14.18 -19.39
CA GLY A 232 -19.41 -15.36 -20.27
C GLY A 232 -18.27 -16.36 -20.05
N LYS A 233 -17.34 -16.09 -19.12
CA LYS A 233 -16.14 -16.91 -18.86
C LYS A 233 -16.25 -17.83 -17.65
N TYR A 234 -17.35 -17.79 -16.91
CA TYR A 234 -17.59 -18.69 -15.76
C TYR A 234 -18.95 -19.38 -15.86
N VAL A 235 -19.11 -20.42 -15.05
CA VAL A 235 -20.34 -21.20 -14.90
C VAL A 235 -21.10 -20.75 -13.67
N SER A 236 -20.44 -20.68 -12.52
CA SER A 236 -21.05 -20.25 -11.26
C SER A 236 -19.99 -19.75 -10.27
N VAL A 237 -20.43 -18.96 -9.30
CA VAL A 237 -19.65 -18.45 -8.18
C VAL A 237 -20.32 -18.88 -6.88
N TRP A 238 -19.53 -19.38 -5.93
CA TRP A 238 -20.04 -19.88 -4.66
C TRP A 238 -19.26 -19.27 -3.50
N THR A 239 -19.94 -19.03 -2.38
CA THR A 239 -19.29 -18.68 -1.10
C THR A 239 -20.00 -19.38 0.05
N PHE A 240 -19.40 -19.36 1.23
CA PHE A 240 -19.92 -19.99 2.43
C PHE A 240 -19.98 -18.94 3.54
N VAL A 241 -21.20 -18.54 3.88
CA VAL A 241 -21.51 -17.47 4.85
C VAL A 241 -22.62 -17.94 5.77
N ASP A 242 -22.55 -17.56 7.05
CA ASP A 242 -23.54 -17.91 8.07
C ASP A 242 -23.85 -19.43 8.17
N GLY A 243 -22.84 -20.27 7.91
CA GLY A 243 -22.98 -21.73 7.97
C GLY A 243 -23.67 -22.36 6.77
N GLY A 244 -23.90 -21.62 5.68
CA GLY A 244 -24.55 -22.11 4.47
C GLY A 244 -23.86 -21.68 3.18
N TRP A 245 -24.09 -22.46 2.11
CA TRP A 245 -23.61 -22.11 0.78
C TRP A 245 -24.52 -21.07 0.13
N LYS A 246 -23.90 -20.08 -0.51
CA LYS A 246 -24.52 -19.10 -1.40
C LYS A 246 -23.97 -19.28 -2.79
N VAL A 247 -24.81 -19.11 -3.81
CA VAL A 247 -24.43 -19.30 -5.21
C VAL A 247 -24.94 -18.17 -6.09
N TYR A 248 -24.13 -17.81 -7.08
CA TYR A 248 -24.54 -17.05 -8.23
C TYR A 248 -24.27 -17.87 -9.50
N ASP A 249 -25.32 -18.22 -10.21
CA ASP A 249 -25.29 -18.86 -11.52
C ASP A 249 -26.08 -17.98 -12.52
N PRO A 250 -25.41 -17.35 -13.51
CA PRO A 250 -26.07 -16.48 -14.48
C PRO A 250 -27.02 -17.24 -15.43
N GLU A 251 -26.83 -18.54 -15.63
CA GLU A 251 -27.72 -19.38 -16.45
C GLU A 251 -28.90 -19.94 -15.64
N ASN A 252 -28.78 -19.98 -14.31
CA ASN A 252 -29.81 -20.52 -13.41
C ASN A 252 -30.23 -19.52 -12.30
N PRO A 253 -30.75 -18.32 -12.64
CA PRO A 253 -30.98 -17.23 -11.68
C PRO A 253 -31.99 -17.56 -10.57
N LYS A 254 -32.84 -18.58 -10.75
CA LYS A 254 -33.77 -19.05 -9.70
C LYS A 254 -33.10 -19.76 -8.54
N PHE A 255 -31.88 -20.27 -8.76
CA PHE A 255 -31.08 -20.92 -7.74
C PHE A 255 -30.00 -19.99 -7.17
N SER A 256 -29.88 -18.77 -7.72
CA SER A 256 -28.90 -17.77 -7.30
C SER A 256 -29.41 -16.98 -6.10
N ASP A 257 -28.68 -17.04 -4.99
CA ASP A 257 -28.94 -16.30 -3.76
C ASP A 257 -27.72 -15.50 -3.25
N LEU A 258 -26.58 -15.59 -3.95
CA LEU A 258 -25.44 -14.68 -3.80
C LEU A 258 -25.67 -13.41 -4.62
N MET A 259 -25.85 -12.28 -3.94
CA MET A 259 -26.19 -11.00 -4.57
C MET A 259 -25.01 -10.01 -4.58
N THR A 260 -24.11 -10.14 -3.61
CA THR A 260 -22.95 -9.28 -3.40
C THR A 260 -21.68 -10.11 -3.28
N LEU A 261 -20.57 -9.53 -3.73
CA LEU A 261 -19.24 -9.94 -3.31
C LEU A 261 -18.80 -8.94 -2.25
N ASP A 262 -18.45 -9.45 -1.09
CA ASP A 262 -18.14 -8.70 0.11
C ASP A 262 -16.64 -8.88 0.43
N PRO A 263 -15.96 -7.81 0.86
CA PRO A 263 -14.56 -7.88 1.23
C PRO A 263 -14.44 -8.75 2.47
N ASP A 264 -13.46 -9.66 2.53
CA ASP A 264 -13.19 -10.67 3.59
C ASP A 264 -13.69 -12.11 3.35
N TYR A 265 -14.56 -12.35 2.36
CA TYR A 265 -15.03 -13.70 2.03
C TYR A 265 -14.22 -14.36 0.91
N GLY A 266 -14.05 -15.69 1.04
CA GLY A 266 -13.52 -16.51 -0.04
C GLY A 266 -14.61 -16.92 -1.03
N TYR A 267 -14.22 -17.09 -2.29
CA TYR A 267 -15.13 -17.45 -3.38
C TYR A 267 -14.59 -18.63 -4.19
N TRP A 268 -15.47 -19.55 -4.53
CA TRP A 268 -15.23 -20.57 -5.54
C TRP A 268 -15.78 -20.11 -6.87
N ILE A 269 -14.90 -19.91 -7.85
CA ILE A 269 -15.29 -19.56 -9.22
C ILE A 269 -15.02 -20.76 -10.12
N ASN A 270 -16.06 -21.26 -10.78
CA ASN A 270 -15.91 -22.28 -11.83
C ASN A 270 -15.75 -21.59 -13.20
N ALA A 271 -14.51 -21.38 -13.63
CA ALA A 271 -14.20 -20.75 -14.91
C ALA A 271 -14.32 -21.77 -16.06
N ARG A 272 -14.80 -21.33 -17.22
CA ARG A 272 -14.95 -22.14 -18.44
C ARG A 272 -13.63 -22.30 -19.20
N GLU A 273 -12.72 -21.37 -18.98
CA GLU A 273 -11.40 -21.28 -19.60
C GLU A 273 -10.47 -20.49 -18.68
N ALA A 274 -9.17 -20.61 -18.92
CA ALA A 274 -8.20 -19.79 -18.22
C ALA A 274 -8.40 -18.31 -18.58
N CYS A 275 -8.50 -17.44 -17.57
CA CYS A 275 -8.72 -16.02 -17.74
C CYS A 275 -8.20 -15.23 -16.53
N ALA A 276 -8.28 -13.90 -16.58
CA ALA A 276 -7.97 -13.06 -15.43
C ALA A 276 -9.22 -12.32 -14.99
N TRP A 277 -9.53 -12.39 -13.70
CA TRP A 277 -10.57 -11.59 -13.08
C TRP A 277 -10.01 -10.20 -12.81
N GLY A 278 -10.28 -9.27 -13.71
CA GLY A 278 -10.03 -7.85 -13.48
C GLY A 278 -11.00 -7.35 -12.41
N LEU A 279 -10.45 -6.90 -11.29
CA LEU A 279 -11.23 -6.33 -10.20
C LEU A 279 -11.61 -4.88 -10.55
N PRO A 280 -12.78 -4.43 -10.11
CA PRO A 280 -13.30 -3.09 -10.37
C PRO A 280 -12.56 -2.00 -9.59
#